data_AF-A0A6L9QE15-F1
#
_entry.id   AF-A0A6L9QE15-F1
#
_cell.length_a   1.000
_cell.length_b   1.000
_cell.length_c   1.000
_cell.angle_alpha   90.00
_cell.angle_beta   90.00
_cell.angle_gamma   90.00
#
_symmetry.space_group_name_H-M   'P 1'
#
loop_
_entity.id
_entity.type
_entity.pdbx_description
1 polymer ?
#
loop_
_entity_poly.entity_id
_entity_poly.type
_entity_poly.pdbx_seq_one_letter_code
_entity_poly.pdbx_strand_id
1 'polypeptide(L)'
;MPAQNESASVRPLSFAPRPVPLSATLAVNEAIARKRREGERVLPLGFGEAGIPIHPALTRELESAAGRGAYGPVAGSAALRAAAAGYWAR
;
A
#
# COMPACT_ATOMS: atom_id res chain seq x y z
N MET A 1 23.94 32.75 27.54
CA MET A 1 23.29 31.83 28.48
C MET A 1 22.61 30.73 27.69
N PRO A 2 23.20 29.52 27.54
CA PRO A 2 22.51 28.44 26.84
C PRO A 2 21.50 27.80 27.81
N ALA A 3 20.22 27.83 27.45
CA ALA A 3 19.20 27.02 28.12
C ALA A 3 19.43 25.56 27.72
N GLN A 4 20.05 24.79 28.61
CA GLN A 4 20.10 23.35 28.52
C GLN A 4 18.69 22.83 28.79
N ASN A 5 17.97 22.47 27.73
CA ASN A 5 16.71 21.77 27.86
C ASN A 5 17.06 20.29 28.10
N GLU A 6 17.12 19.87 29.36
CA GLU A 6 17.23 18.45 29.69
C GLU A 6 16.09 17.70 29.02
N SER A 7 16.42 16.87 28.04
CA SER A 7 15.48 15.98 27.38
C SER A 7 14.87 15.07 28.43
N ALA A 8 13.65 15.40 28.87
CA ALA A 8 12.89 14.54 29.76
C ALA A 8 12.84 13.12 29.20
N SER A 9 13.17 12.14 30.04
CA SER A 9 13.11 10.71 29.72
C SER A 9 11.74 10.40 29.10
N VAL A 10 11.74 10.04 27.81
CA VAL A 10 10.53 9.70 27.07
C VAL A 10 10.01 8.39 27.64
N ARG A 11 8.98 8.47 28.47
CA ARG A 11 8.28 7.29 28.99
C ARG A 11 7.44 6.70 27.86
N PRO A 12 7.66 5.44 27.44
CA PRO A 12 6.85 4.85 26.39
C PRO A 12 5.40 4.76 26.87
N LEU A 13 4.49 5.28 26.05
CA LEU A 13 3.05 5.13 26.29
C LEU A 13 2.70 3.66 26.08
N SER A 14 1.95 3.07 27.01
CA SER A 14 1.43 1.72 26.83
C SER A 14 0.40 1.73 25.69
N PHE A 15 0.79 1.19 24.54
CA PHE A 15 -0.12 0.94 23.42
C PHE A 15 -0.53 -0.52 23.45
N ALA A 16 -1.81 -0.78 23.73
CA ALA A 16 -2.43 -2.07 23.52
C ALA A 16 -3.34 -1.96 22.28
N PRO A 17 -2.94 -2.51 21.12
CA PRO A 17 -3.82 -2.53 19.96
C PRO A 17 -5.08 -3.32 20.28
N ARG A 18 -6.21 -2.88 19.73
CA ARG A 18 -7.45 -3.66 19.79
C ARG A 18 -7.19 -5.03 19.15
N PRO A 19 -7.59 -6.14 19.79
CA PRO A 19 -7.51 -7.45 19.16
C PRO A 19 -8.26 -7.46 17.83
N VAL A 20 -7.59 -7.89 16.75
CA VAL A 20 -8.19 -8.10 15.42
C VAL A 20 -8.09 -9.59 15.11
N PRO A 21 -9.19 -10.25 14.71
CA PRO A 21 -9.15 -11.67 14.37
C PRO A 21 -8.31 -11.90 13.12
N LEU A 22 -7.77 -13.12 13.00
CA LEU A 22 -7.03 -13.51 11.80
C LEU A 22 -7.93 -13.41 10.55
N SER A 23 -7.40 -12.82 9.49
CA SER A 23 -8.13 -12.70 8.22
C SER A 23 -8.25 -14.08 7.54
N ALA A 24 -9.49 -14.49 7.25
CA ALA A 24 -9.75 -15.69 6.48
C ALA A 24 -9.20 -15.60 5.04
N THR A 25 -9.25 -14.42 4.42
CA THR A 25 -8.72 -14.23 3.06
C THR A 25 -7.18 -14.27 3.04
N LEU A 26 -6.53 -13.83 4.11
CA LEU A 26 -5.08 -13.98 4.27
C LEU A 26 -4.70 -15.47 4.42
N ALA A 27 -5.46 -16.23 5.22
CA ALA A 27 -5.23 -17.67 5.38
C ALA A 27 -5.38 -18.42 4.05
N VAL A 28 -6.34 -18.04 3.20
CA VAL A 28 -6.49 -18.58 1.84
C VAL A 28 -5.25 -18.28 0.98
N ASN A 29 -4.75 -17.04 0.99
CA ASN A 29 -3.55 -16.66 0.25
C ASN A 29 -2.32 -17.48 0.67
N GLU A 30 -2.12 -17.69 1.97
CA GLU A 30 -1.01 -18.50 2.50
C GLU A 30 -1.10 -19.97 2.08
N ALA A 31 -2.31 -20.56 2.12
CA ALA A 31 -2.53 -21.93 1.68
C ALA A 31 -2.20 -22.10 0.18
N ILE A 32 -2.62 -21.15 -0.66
CA ILE A 32 -2.30 -21.14 -2.10
C ILE A 32 -0.79 -21.01 -2.32
N ALA A 33 -0.12 -20.09 -1.62
CA ALA A 33 1.31 -19.87 -1.74
C ALA A 33 2.11 -21.11 -1.31
N ARG A 34 1.70 -21.78 -0.22
CA ARG A 34 2.30 -23.03 0.24
C ARG A 34 2.20 -24.14 -0.81
N LYS A 35 0.99 -24.41 -1.32
CA LYS A 35 0.75 -25.42 -2.35
C LYS A 35 1.58 -25.19 -3.62
N ARG A 36 1.72 -23.92 -4.05
CA ARG A 36 2.58 -23.56 -5.18
C ARG A 36 4.05 -23.88 -4.93
N ARG A 37 4.58 -23.58 -3.73
CA ARG A 37 5.97 -23.91 -3.36
C ARG A 37 6.21 -25.42 -3.30
N GLU A 38 5.19 -26.19 -2.97
CA GLU A 38 5.20 -27.67 -2.99
C GLU A 38 5.11 -28.23 -4.43
N GLY A 39 4.98 -27.37 -5.45
CA GLY A 39 4.85 -27.79 -6.85
C GLY A 39 3.45 -28.26 -7.24
N GLU A 40 2.46 -28.10 -6.37
CA GLU A 40 1.08 -28.45 -6.70
C GLU A 40 0.50 -27.51 -7.76
N ARG A 41 -0.34 -28.06 -8.64
CA ARG A 41 -1.14 -27.25 -9.58
C ARG A 41 -2.34 -26.65 -8.83
N VAL A 42 -2.32 -25.33 -8.64
CA VAL A 42 -3.38 -24.59 -7.95
C VAL A 42 -4.05 -23.61 -8.90
N LEU A 43 -5.38 -23.66 -9.00
CA LEU A 43 -6.20 -22.63 -9.63
C LEU A 43 -6.72 -21.68 -8.53
N PRO A 44 -6.13 -20.49 -8.34
CA PRO A 44 -6.60 -19.57 -7.31
C PRO A 44 -7.89 -18.89 -7.76
N LEU A 45 -8.98 -19.07 -7.01
CA LEU A 45 -10.25 -18.36 -7.24
C LEU A 45 -10.53 -17.32 -6.15
N GLY A 46 -9.63 -17.18 -5.17
CA GLY A 46 -9.72 -16.21 -4.07
C GLY A 46 -8.89 -14.95 -4.27
N PHE A 47 -8.49 -14.62 -5.50
CA PHE A 47 -7.66 -13.43 -5.75
C PHE A 47 -8.49 -12.14 -5.64
N GLY A 48 -7.91 -11.14 -4.97
CA GLY A 48 -8.48 -9.78 -4.90
C GLY A 48 -7.82 -8.80 -5.89
N GLU A 49 -6.77 -9.24 -6.58
CA GLU A 49 -6.05 -8.46 -7.59
C GLU A 49 -6.20 -9.11 -8.97
N ALA A 50 -6.25 -8.28 -10.02
CA ALA A 50 -6.24 -8.79 -11.37
C ALA A 50 -4.84 -9.33 -11.67
N GLY A 51 -4.71 -10.64 -11.92
CA GLY A 51 -3.43 -11.30 -12.28
C GLY A 51 -2.93 -10.97 -13.70
N ILE A 52 -3.21 -9.76 -14.18
CA ILE A 52 -2.81 -9.26 -15.49
C ILE A 52 -1.55 -8.42 -15.37
N PRO A 53 -0.65 -8.41 -16.38
CA PRO A 53 0.50 -7.53 -16.38
C PRO A 53 0.10 -6.05 -16.30
N ILE A 54 0.92 -5.26 -15.61
CA ILE A 54 0.76 -3.80 -15.60
C ILE A 54 0.90 -3.25 -17.03
N HIS A 55 0.01 -2.34 -17.41
CA HIS A 55 0.00 -1.78 -18.76
C HIS A 55 1.30 -0.96 -19.02
N PRO A 56 2.01 -1.17 -20.16
CA PRO A 56 3.30 -0.53 -20.41
C PRO A 56 3.29 1.01 -20.36
N ALA A 57 2.16 1.63 -20.73
CA ALA A 57 2.03 3.09 -20.60
C ALA A 57 2.09 3.56 -19.14
N LEU A 58 1.53 2.79 -18.20
CA LEU A 58 1.61 3.15 -16.78
C LEU A 58 3.05 3.05 -16.27
N THR A 59 3.77 2.00 -16.66
CA THR A 59 5.18 1.82 -16.30
C THR A 59 6.02 3.02 -16.77
N ARG A 60 5.87 3.44 -18.03
CA ARG A 60 6.60 4.58 -18.59
C ARG A 60 6.33 5.89 -17.84
N GLU A 61 5.08 6.17 -17.50
CA GLU A 61 4.72 7.40 -16.78
C GLU A 61 5.24 7.39 -15.33
N LEU A 62 5.27 6.23 -14.67
CA LEU A 62 5.85 6.10 -13.34
C LEU A 62 7.37 6.29 -13.36
N GLU A 63 8.05 5.69 -14.34
CA GLU A 63 9.49 5.85 -14.55
C GLU A 63 9.86 7.31 -14.82
N SER A 64 9.14 8.00 -15.70
CA SER A 64 9.38 9.41 -16.02
C SER A 64 9.18 10.33 -14.81
N ALA A 65 8.27 9.97 -13.90
CA ALA A 65 7.96 10.72 -12.71
C ALA A 65 8.85 10.41 -11.50
N ALA A 66 9.80 9.46 -11.59
CA ALA A 66 10.58 8.96 -10.45
C ALA A 66 11.35 10.05 -9.68
N GLY A 67 11.74 11.14 -10.34
CA GLY A 67 12.41 12.29 -9.70
C GLY A 67 11.49 13.20 -8.87
N ARG A 68 10.17 13.00 -8.90
CA ARG A 68 9.18 13.87 -8.24
C ARG A 68 8.89 13.44 -6.80
N GLY A 69 9.91 13.47 -5.93
CA GLY A 69 9.82 13.00 -4.54
C GLY A 69 9.33 14.01 -3.49
N ALA A 70 8.96 15.24 -3.88
CA ALA A 70 8.52 16.26 -2.94
C ALA A 70 7.13 15.95 -2.36
N TYR A 71 6.87 16.39 -1.13
CA TYR A 71 5.54 16.32 -0.54
C TYR A 71 4.51 17.06 -1.40
N GLY A 72 3.40 16.40 -1.68
CA GLY A 72 2.25 16.98 -2.35
C GLY A 72 1.13 17.37 -1.38
N PRO A 73 0.01 17.90 -1.90
CA PRO A 73 -1.19 18.13 -1.10
C PRO A 73 -1.68 16.82 -0.46
N VAL A 74 -2.19 16.89 0.77
CA VAL A 74 -2.70 15.73 1.52
C VAL A 74 -3.78 14.96 0.74
N ALA A 75 -4.63 15.68 0.01
CA ALA A 75 -5.69 15.08 -0.79
C ALA A 75 -5.21 14.43 -2.11
N GLY A 76 -3.92 14.48 -2.42
CA GLY A 76 -3.35 14.13 -3.72
C GLY A 76 -3.30 15.31 -4.69
N SER A 77 -2.66 15.11 -5.85
CA SER A 77 -2.44 16.19 -6.83
C SER A 77 -3.75 16.68 -7.46
N ALA A 78 -3.82 17.98 -7.77
CA ALA A 78 -5.00 18.56 -8.41
C ALA A 78 -5.31 17.87 -9.76
N ALA A 79 -4.28 17.58 -10.55
CA ALA A 79 -4.40 16.88 -11.83
C ALA A 79 -4.99 15.47 -11.66
N LEU A 80 -4.52 14.68 -10.67
CA LEU A 80 -5.04 13.34 -10.40
C LEU A 80 -6.53 13.39 -9.99
N ARG A 81 -6.89 14.30 -9.09
CA ARG A 81 -8.29 14.43 -8.63
C ARG A 81 -9.21 14.85 -9.77
N ALA A 82 -8.79 15.79 -10.62
CA ALA A 82 -9.56 16.19 -11.80
C ALA A 82 -9.73 15.04 -12.81
N ALA A 83 -8.66 14.27 -13.07
CA ALA A 83 -8.70 13.13 -13.98
C ALA A 83 -9.66 12.02 -13.48
N ALA A 84 -9.65 11.74 -12.17
CA ALA A 84 -10.54 10.77 -11.54
C ALA A 84 -12.01 11.21 -11.56
N ALA A 85 -12.28 12.48 -11.19
CA ALA A 85 -13.65 13.03 -11.21
C ALA A 85 -14.23 13.08 -12.63
N GLY A 86 -13.40 13.41 -13.62
CA GLY A 86 -13.81 13.46 -15.02
C GLY A 86 -14.00 12.10 -15.70
N TYR A 87 -13.68 10.97 -15.04
CA TYR A 87 -13.79 9.65 -15.66
C TYR A 87 -15.23 9.31 -16.07
N TRP A 88 -16.20 9.65 -15.23
CA TRP A 88 -17.62 9.37 -15.48
C TRP A 88 -18.31 10.38 -16.41
N ALA A 89 -17.60 11.43 -16.81
CA ALA A 89 -18.10 12.46 -17.72
C ALA A 89 -17.50 12.33 -19.13
N ARG A 90 -16.74 11.27 -19.40
CA ARG A 90 -16.10 10.98 -20.70
C ARG A 90 -16.89 9.95 -21.49
#